data_AF-A0A0J0XSD4-F1
#
_entry.id   AF-A0A0J0XSD4-F1
#
_cell.length_a   1.000
_cell.length_b   1.000
_cell.length_c   1.000
_cell.angle_alpha   90.00
_cell.angle_beta   90.00
_cell.angle_gamma   90.00
#
_symmetry.space_group_name_H-M   'P 1'
#
loop_
_entity.id
_entity.type
_entity.pdbx_description
1 polymer ?
#
loop_
_entity_poly.entity_id
_entity_poly.type
_entity_poly.pdbx_seq_one_letter_code
_entity_poly.pdbx_strand_id
1 'polypeptide(L)'
;MPKVKSQTKLKQEVKSEDEDQERETTKRNRKAWTLEEEERFAAVIDKLCTHNLWRECKDDPVLAGRGAGGVISHWKAIRNKAFKKSS
;
A
#
# COMPACT_ATOMS: atom_id res chain seq x y z
N MET A 1 -57.08 -3.65 -5.33
CA MET A 1 -55.67 -3.84 -4.95
C MET A 1 -54.81 -3.23 -6.05
N PRO A 2 -53.73 -2.47 -5.79
CA PRO A 2 -52.91 -2.39 -4.58
C PRO A 2 -52.96 -1.04 -3.83
N LYS A 3 -52.68 -1.12 -2.53
CA LYS A 3 -52.25 -0.06 -1.60
C LYS A 3 -50.81 0.36 -2.04
N VAL A 4 -50.25 1.53 -1.77
CA VAL A 4 -49.85 2.12 -0.47
C VAL A 4 -49.32 3.54 -0.85
N LYS A 5 -49.80 4.62 -0.23
CA LYS A 5 -49.17 5.32 0.92
C LYS A 5 -47.71 5.69 0.63
N SER A 6 -47.23 6.92 0.79
CA SER A 6 -47.64 7.98 1.71
C SER A 6 -46.78 9.22 1.43
N GLN A 7 -47.40 10.40 1.57
CA GLN A 7 -46.94 11.55 2.35
C GLN A 7 -45.50 12.06 2.17
N THR A 8 -45.33 13.31 1.71
CA THR A 8 -45.05 14.49 2.59
C THR A 8 -43.54 14.60 2.88
N LYS A 9 -42.83 15.71 2.85
CA LYS A 9 -43.03 17.13 2.51
C LYS A 9 -41.68 17.78 2.82
N LEU A 10 -41.21 18.62 1.92
CA LEU A 10 -40.37 19.81 2.11
C LEU A 10 -39.21 19.81 3.13
N LYS A 11 -38.02 20.08 2.57
CA LYS A 11 -37.25 21.34 2.72
C LYS A 11 -36.71 21.68 4.12
N GLN A 12 -35.38 21.70 4.27
CA GLN A 12 -34.62 22.96 4.43
C GLN A 12 -33.12 22.69 4.62
N GLU A 13 -32.33 23.40 3.81
CA GLU A 13 -30.96 23.77 4.13
C GLU A 13 -30.98 24.74 5.33
N VAL A 14 -30.18 24.45 6.35
CA VAL A 14 -29.71 25.46 7.32
C VAL A 14 -28.24 25.16 7.62
N LYS A 15 -27.39 26.03 7.08
CA LYS A 15 -26.01 26.27 7.49
C LYS A 15 -26.01 26.79 8.93
N SER A 16 -25.33 26.10 9.84
CA SER A 16 -25.00 26.61 11.17
C SER A 16 -23.55 26.21 11.49
N GLU A 17 -22.72 27.22 11.66
CA GLU A 17 -21.35 27.17 12.16
C GLU A 17 -21.36 26.95 13.69
N ASP A 18 -20.24 26.43 14.21
CA ASP A 18 -19.91 26.18 15.63
C ASP A 18 -20.66 25.06 16.35
N GLU A 19 -20.06 23.87 16.38
CA GLU A 19 -19.66 23.27 17.67
C GLU A 19 -18.53 22.26 17.49
N ASP A 20 -17.48 22.56 18.23
CA ASP A 20 -16.26 21.82 18.47
C ASP A 20 -16.56 20.41 19.01
N GLN A 21 -16.63 19.43 18.11
CA GLN A 21 -16.34 18.04 18.48
C GLN A 21 -15.13 17.61 17.68
N GLU A 22 -13.97 17.96 18.20
CA GLU A 22 -12.75 17.18 18.02
C GLU A 22 -13.10 15.72 18.32
N ARG A 23 -13.42 14.97 17.27
CA ARG A 23 -13.33 13.51 17.33
C ARG A 23 -11.85 13.25 17.50
N GLU A 24 -11.40 13.15 18.74
CA GLU A 24 -10.14 12.51 19.09
C GLU A 24 -10.23 11.08 18.55
N THR A 25 -9.91 10.92 17.26
CA THR A 25 -9.45 9.64 16.77
C THR A 25 -8.20 9.41 17.58
N THR A 26 -8.27 8.51 18.56
CA THR A 26 -7.09 7.95 19.22
C THR A 26 -6.21 7.47 18.08
N LYS A 27 -5.23 8.29 17.70
CA LYS A 27 -4.27 7.98 16.65
C LYS A 27 -3.54 6.78 17.21
N ARG A 28 -3.95 5.58 16.79
CA ARG A 28 -3.26 4.34 17.15
C ARG A 28 -1.83 4.57 16.77
N ASN A 29 -0.98 4.75 17.77
CA ASN A 29 0.41 5.08 17.57
C ASN A 29 0.99 3.91 16.78
N ARG A 30 1.23 4.09 15.48
CA ARG A 30 1.74 3.02 14.63
C ARG A 30 3.12 2.71 15.18
N LYS A 31 3.35 1.45 15.58
CA LYS A 31 4.65 1.00 16.07
C LYS A 31 5.70 1.36 15.02
N ALA A 32 6.75 2.05 15.44
CA ALA A 32 7.89 2.33 14.57
C ALA A 32 8.59 1.01 14.24
N TRP A 33 9.11 0.91 13.02
CA TRP A 33 9.90 -0.23 12.59
C TRP A 33 11.22 -0.27 13.36
N THR A 34 11.50 -1.40 13.98
CA THR A 34 12.81 -1.69 14.59
C THR A 34 13.81 -2.15 13.53
N LEU A 35 15.11 -2.02 13.81
CA LEU A 35 16.17 -2.49 12.93
C LEU A 35 16.03 -3.99 12.61
N GLU A 36 15.67 -4.79 13.61
CA GLU A 36 15.46 -6.24 13.43
C GLU A 36 14.26 -6.53 12.51
N GLU A 37 13.16 -5.78 12.65
CA GLU A 37 11.99 -5.92 11.77
C GLU A 37 12.36 -5.55 10.32
N GLU A 38 13.12 -4.48 10.11
CA GLU A 38 13.63 -4.07 8.79
C GLU A 38 14.53 -5.14 8.15
N GLU A 39 15.48 -5.70 8.91
CA GLU A 39 16.38 -6.75 8.41
C GLU A 39 15.61 -8.02 8.01
N ARG A 40 14.68 -8.48 8.86
CA ARG A 40 13.84 -9.64 8.57
C ARG A 40 12.94 -9.39 7.37
N PHE A 41 12.36 -8.20 7.27
CA PHE A 41 11.51 -7.82 6.16
C PHE A 41 12.28 -7.79 4.83
N ALA A 42 13.47 -7.18 4.83
CA ALA A 42 14.35 -7.14 3.67
C ALA A 42 14.76 -8.56 3.21
N ALA A 43 15.06 -9.47 4.15
CA ALA A 43 15.40 -10.85 3.84
C ALA A 43 14.23 -11.62 3.19
N VAL A 44 13.00 -11.40 3.66
CA VAL A 44 11.79 -12.01 3.08
C VAL A 44 11.55 -11.51 1.65
N ILE A 45 11.69 -10.21 1.40
CA ILE A 45 11.55 -9.65 0.05
C ILE A 45 12.63 -10.21 -0.87
N ASP A 46 13.89 -10.27 -0.41
CA ASP A 46 14.98 -10.79 -1.24
C ASP A 46 14.74 -12.24 -1.67
N LYS A 47 14.22 -13.08 -0.76
CA LYS A 47 13.81 -14.46 -1.08
C LYS A 47 12.68 -14.49 -2.10
N LEU A 48 11.67 -13.64 -1.96
CA LEU A 48 10.56 -13.56 -2.92
C LEU A 48 11.08 -13.15 -4.31
N CYS A 49 11.94 -12.14 -4.36
CA CYS A 49 12.45 -11.60 -5.60
C CYS A 49 13.45 -12.54 -6.31
N THR A 50 14.18 -13.37 -5.57
CA THR A 50 15.13 -14.33 -6.18
C THR A 50 14.44 -15.57 -6.75
N HIS A 51 13.34 -16.02 -6.13
CA HIS A 51 12.63 -17.24 -6.57
C HIS A 51 11.46 -16.98 -7.51
N ASN A 52 10.67 -15.92 -7.27
CA ASN A 52 9.39 -15.72 -7.96
C ASN A 52 9.38 -14.55 -8.95
N LEU A 53 10.31 -13.60 -8.86
CA LEU A 53 10.27 -12.38 -9.68
C LEU A 53 10.29 -12.68 -11.18
N TRP A 54 11.15 -13.60 -11.62
CA TRP A 54 11.22 -13.96 -13.03
C TRP A 54 9.91 -14.57 -13.54
N ARG A 55 9.24 -15.39 -12.70
CA ARG A 55 7.98 -16.02 -13.07
C ARG A 55 6.89 -14.99 -13.35
N GLU A 56 6.91 -13.86 -12.65
CA GLU A 56 5.97 -12.75 -12.88
C GLU A 56 6.41 -11.84 -14.03
N CYS A 57 7.72 -11.65 -14.24
CA CYS A 57 8.23 -10.75 -15.28
C CYS A 57 8.29 -11.36 -16.69
N LYS A 58 8.24 -12.69 -16.84
CA LYS A 58 8.38 -13.36 -18.14
C LYS A 58 7.24 -13.07 -19.12
N ASP A 59 6.05 -12.73 -18.61
CA ASP A 59 4.85 -12.46 -19.42
C ASP A 59 4.72 -10.97 -19.76
N ASP A 60 5.58 -10.11 -19.18
CA ASP A 60 5.67 -8.70 -19.51
C ASP A 60 6.50 -8.50 -20.80
N PRO A 61 5.97 -7.86 -21.85
CA PRO A 61 6.64 -7.75 -23.14
C PRO A 61 7.95 -6.94 -23.10
N VAL A 62 8.13 -6.07 -22.11
CA VAL A 62 9.32 -5.23 -21.95
C VAL A 62 10.38 -5.95 -21.10
N LEU A 63 9.96 -6.62 -20.03
CA LEU A 63 10.86 -7.29 -19.09
C LEU A 63 11.30 -8.68 -19.58
N ALA A 64 10.48 -9.38 -20.37
CA ALA A 64 10.82 -10.67 -20.95
C ALA A 64 12.14 -10.63 -21.73
N GLY A 65 12.37 -9.54 -22.48
CA GLY A 65 13.60 -9.34 -23.26
C GLY A 65 14.88 -9.18 -22.43
N ARG A 66 14.78 -8.94 -21.12
CA ARG A 66 15.94 -8.87 -20.21
C ARG A 66 16.40 -10.25 -19.70
N GLY A 67 15.50 -11.23 -19.72
CA GLY A 67 15.73 -12.57 -19.18
C GLY A 67 15.86 -12.62 -17.65
N ALA A 68 15.80 -13.84 -17.11
CA ALA A 68 15.82 -14.08 -15.67
C ALA A 68 17.03 -13.46 -14.95
N GLY A 69 18.23 -13.64 -15.52
CA GLY A 69 19.46 -13.11 -14.94
C GLY A 69 19.50 -11.59 -14.91
N GLY A 70 19.00 -10.93 -15.96
CA GLY A 70 18.93 -9.47 -16.03
C GLY A 70 17.99 -8.89 -14.96
N VAL A 71 16.81 -9.51 -14.80
CA VAL A 71 15.82 -9.10 -13.79
C VAL A 71 16.35 -9.28 -12.36
N ILE A 72 16.98 -10.43 -12.04
CA ILE A 72 17.55 -10.68 -10.71
C ILE A 72 18.72 -9.75 -10.43
N SER A 73 19.61 -9.52 -11.40
CA SER A 73 20.74 -8.59 -11.26
C SER A 73 20.25 -7.16 -11.00
N HIS A 74 19.20 -6.73 -11.72
CA HIS A 74 18.59 -5.43 -11.52
C HIS A 74 17.99 -5.29 -10.11
N TRP A 75 17.29 -6.31 -9.60
CA TRP A 75 16.80 -6.34 -8.21
C TRP A 75 17.94 -6.14 -7.19
N LYS A 76 19.04 -6.87 -7.33
CA LYS A 76 20.20 -6.74 -6.42
C LYS A 76 20.77 -5.32 -6.42
N ALA A 77 20.85 -4.68 -7.59
CA ALA A 77 21.30 -3.30 -7.71
C ALA A 77 20.35 -2.31 -7.01
N ILE A 78 19.03 -2.48 -7.17
CA ILE A 78 18.01 -1.66 -6.50
C ILE A 78 18.11 -1.85 -4.98
N ARG A 79 18.16 -3.10 -4.51
CA ARG A 79 18.31 -3.43 -3.09
C ARG A 79 19.54 -2.73 -2.51
N ASN A 80 20.71 -2.92 -3.13
CA ASN A 80 21.94 -2.29 -2.67
C ASN A 80 21.81 -0.77 -2.62
N LYS A 81 21.14 -0.14 -3.58
CA LYS A 81 20.92 1.32 -3.56
C LYS A 81 19.97 1.76 -2.46
N ALA A 82 18.90 1.00 -2.21
CA ALA A 82 17.90 1.32 -1.20
C ALA A 82 18.47 1.22 0.22
N PHE A 83 19.28 0.19 0.48
CA PHE A 83 19.83 -0.11 1.82
C PHE A 83 21.23 0.46 2.08
N LYS A 84 21.90 1.08 1.09
CA LYS A 84 23.22 1.72 1.26
C LYS A 84 23.17 3.14 1.83
N LYS A 85 21.98 3.71 2.09
CA LYS A 85 21.82 5.12 2.51
C LYS A 85 21.96 5.39 4.02
N SER A 86 22.52 4.47 4.79
CA SER A 86 22.70 4.62 6.24
C SER A 86 24.13 4.29 6.67
N SER A 87 25.09 5.01 6.10
CA SER A 87 26.49 4.99 6.55
C SER A 87 27.09 6.39 6.51
#